data_AF-A0A6I6ACV2-F1
#
_entry.id   AF-A0A6I6ACV2-F1
#
_cell.length_a   1.000
_cell.length_b   1.000
_cell.length_c   1.000
_cell.angle_alpha   90.00
_cell.angle_beta   90.00
_cell.angle_gamma   90.00
#
_symmetry.space_group_name_H-M   'P 1'
#
loop_
_entity.id
_entity.type
_entity.pdbx_description
1 polymer ?
#
loop_
_entity_poly.entity_id
_entity_poly.type
_entity_poly.pdbx_seq_one_letter_code
_entity_poly.pdbx_strand_id
1 'polypeptide(L)'
;MNRLTNFFQHRILKQRTVMGLLCGLVLLAQVPVAQACPFCSAPSLTLTEQLSQSDVAVLVQWIEAEKGDLEKAGKTVFEVKEIIRQSDKDKLKVGDKITINRHRPGKKGNLFMLLGTKGAEVDWGDPIEVTETSYHYVSQAPPPEEKTSKRLRYFLKFLEFPDQMISNDAYAEFANAPYEDIATLSKDMPREKIRKWLSDPETPVTRIGLYGLLMGLCGQGEDVEFMEKKINEPTKDFRLGIDGVISGYLLLTGSDGLDKIDESKFVPKDVAFSETYAAMQALRFMWTYGDGRIDKARLRKSMRLLLDRPELTDLVVADLARWDDWSVMNRLMEMYGAEDYNIPSIKRAIVRYLLVASKGKNKNGGGPDAATTEKAKELLAKLREEDPKTVKSAERFFFLK
;
A
#
# COMPACT_ATOMS: atom_id res chain seq x y z
N MET A 1 -17.83 -67.37 -15.56
CA MET A 1 -16.62 -66.56 -15.81
C MET A 1 -16.98 -65.22 -16.47
N ASN A 2 -17.91 -64.46 -15.85
CA ASN A 2 -18.49 -63.24 -16.44
C ASN A 2 -18.99 -62.27 -15.35
N ARG A 3 -18.18 -62.04 -14.31
CA ARG A 3 -18.49 -61.08 -13.22
C ARG A 3 -17.29 -60.24 -12.72
N LEU A 4 -16.12 -60.32 -13.36
CA LEU A 4 -14.92 -59.56 -12.96
C LEU A 4 -14.54 -58.43 -13.93
N THR A 5 -15.19 -58.33 -15.08
CA THR A 5 -14.89 -57.30 -16.10
C THR A 5 -15.72 -56.02 -15.98
N ASN A 6 -16.89 -56.05 -15.32
CA ASN A 6 -17.74 -54.85 -15.15
C ASN A 6 -17.39 -53.97 -13.94
N PHE A 7 -16.50 -54.41 -13.05
CA PHE A 7 -16.11 -53.60 -11.88
C PHE A 7 -14.96 -52.61 -12.19
N PHE A 8 -14.21 -52.84 -13.27
CA PHE A 8 -13.06 -52.01 -13.65
C PHE A 8 -13.40 -50.83 -14.59
N GLN A 9 -14.49 -50.89 -15.37
CA GLN A 9 -14.86 -49.79 -16.28
C GLN A 9 -15.56 -48.62 -15.58
N HIS A 10 -16.28 -48.85 -14.46
CA HIS A 10 -16.97 -47.77 -13.75
C HIS A 10 -16.06 -46.89 -12.87
N ARG A 11 -14.88 -47.38 -12.47
CA ARG A 11 -13.94 -46.63 -11.62
C ARG A 11 -13.03 -45.68 -12.41
N ILE A 12 -12.75 -45.99 -13.68
CA ILE A 12 -11.90 -45.20 -14.56
C ILE A 12 -12.64 -43.97 -15.13
N LEU A 13 -13.97 -44.05 -15.32
CA LEU A 13 -14.75 -42.91 -15.82
C LEU A 13 -15.01 -41.84 -14.75
N LYS A 14 -15.12 -42.19 -13.46
CA LYS A 14 -15.29 -41.22 -12.36
C LYS A 14 -14.00 -40.48 -11.95
N GLN A 15 -12.82 -41.03 -12.27
CA GLN A 15 -11.54 -40.37 -11.97
C GLN A 15 -11.08 -39.36 -13.03
N ARG A 16 -11.64 -39.40 -14.25
CA ARG A 16 -11.28 -38.44 -15.31
C ARG A 16 -12.16 -37.17 -15.29
N THR A 17 -13.37 -37.23 -14.76
CA THR A 17 -14.25 -36.04 -14.59
C THR A 17 -13.91 -35.20 -13.36
N VAL A 18 -13.24 -35.75 -12.35
CA VAL A 18 -12.78 -34.98 -11.16
C VAL A 18 -11.43 -34.30 -11.42
N MET A 19 -10.60 -34.84 -12.33
CA MET A 19 -9.30 -34.27 -12.67
C MET A 19 -9.40 -33.07 -13.65
N GLY A 20 -10.45 -33.02 -14.48
CA GLY A 20 -10.69 -31.91 -15.42
C GLY A 20 -11.34 -30.66 -14.81
N LEU A 21 -11.93 -30.78 -13.62
CA LEU A 21 -12.62 -29.68 -12.92
C LEU A 21 -11.74 -28.99 -11.86
N LEU A 22 -10.58 -29.57 -11.51
CA LEU A 22 -9.60 -28.94 -10.61
C LEU A 22 -8.47 -28.19 -11.34
N CYS A 23 -8.24 -28.47 -12.63
CA CYS A 23 -7.24 -27.75 -13.43
C CYS A 23 -7.77 -26.45 -14.06
N GLY A 24 -9.09 -26.23 -14.06
CA GLY A 24 -9.72 -25.01 -14.60
C GLY A 24 -9.92 -23.88 -13.58
N LEU A 25 -9.60 -24.10 -12.30
CA LEU A 25 -9.98 -23.17 -11.22
C LEU A 25 -8.79 -22.60 -10.42
N VAL A 26 -7.54 -22.78 -10.89
CA VAL A 26 -6.32 -22.29 -10.21
C VAL A 26 -5.47 -21.36 -11.11
N LEU A 27 -6.00 -20.94 -12.25
CA LEU A 27 -5.32 -20.02 -13.20
C LEU A 27 -5.80 -18.56 -13.11
N LEU A 28 -6.47 -18.17 -12.03
CA LEU A 28 -6.91 -16.79 -11.77
C LEU A 28 -6.49 -16.33 -10.37
N ALA A 29 -5.17 -16.26 -10.10
CA ALA A 29 -4.64 -15.54 -8.92
C ALA A 29 -3.14 -15.26 -9.04
N GLN A 30 -2.71 -14.63 -10.14
CA GLN A 30 -1.38 -14.04 -10.25
C GLN A 30 -1.50 -12.65 -10.90
N VAL A 31 -2.33 -11.78 -10.31
CA VAL A 31 -2.15 -10.34 -10.54
C VAL A 31 -1.08 -9.91 -9.53
N PRO A 32 0.04 -9.30 -9.94
CA PRO A 32 0.94 -8.67 -8.99
C PRO A 32 0.12 -7.59 -8.29
N VAL A 33 -0.18 -7.82 -7.01
CA VAL A 33 -0.66 -6.76 -6.13
C VAL A 33 0.51 -5.78 -6.09
N ALA A 34 0.41 -4.71 -6.88
CA ALA A 34 1.26 -3.54 -6.71
C ALA A 34 1.27 -3.25 -5.21
N GLN A 35 2.46 -3.18 -4.62
CA GLN A 35 2.62 -2.81 -3.22
C GLN A 35 2.15 -1.36 -3.05
N ALA A 36 0.84 -1.17 -2.97
CA ALA A 36 0.25 0.08 -2.58
C ALA A 36 0.64 0.36 -1.13
N CYS A 37 0.83 1.64 -0.83
CA CYS A 37 1.26 2.13 0.46
C CYS A 37 0.39 1.53 1.58
N PRO A 38 0.97 0.87 2.61
CA PRO A 38 0.22 0.13 3.64
C PRO A 38 -0.64 1.02 4.57
N PHE A 39 -0.76 2.32 4.27
CA PHE A 39 -1.46 3.32 5.06
C PHE A 39 -2.73 3.87 4.37
N CYS A 40 -3.03 3.43 3.16
CA CYS A 40 -4.19 3.91 2.42
C CYS A 40 -5.42 3.04 2.71
N SER A 41 -6.54 3.67 3.08
CA SER A 41 -7.86 3.03 3.14
C SER A 41 -8.14 2.33 1.80
N ALA A 42 -8.66 1.10 1.86
CA ALA A 42 -8.82 0.15 0.73
C ALA A 42 -8.99 0.80 -0.66
N PRO A 43 -8.27 0.32 -1.69
CA PRO A 43 -8.24 1.00 -2.99
C PRO A 43 -9.63 0.96 -3.63
N SER A 44 -10.29 2.12 -3.65
CA SER A 44 -11.33 2.43 -4.62
C SER A 44 -10.66 3.03 -5.84
N LEU A 45 -11.21 2.76 -7.03
CA LEU A 45 -10.69 3.33 -8.26
C LEU A 45 -10.79 4.86 -8.19
N THR A 46 -9.72 5.54 -8.60
CA THR A 46 -9.71 6.99 -8.82
C THR A 46 -10.75 7.37 -9.87
N LEU A 47 -11.21 8.63 -9.87
CA LEU A 47 -12.19 9.12 -10.84
C LEU A 47 -11.66 9.00 -12.28
N THR A 48 -10.35 9.21 -12.48
CA THR A 48 -9.70 9.00 -13.78
C THR A 48 -9.74 7.55 -14.21
N GLU A 49 -9.49 6.59 -13.29
CA GLU A 49 -9.59 5.17 -13.58
C GLU A 49 -11.02 4.76 -13.92
N GLN A 50 -12.00 5.19 -13.12
CA GLN A 50 -13.42 4.93 -13.39
C GLN A 50 -13.85 5.48 -14.76
N LEU A 51 -13.45 6.71 -15.09
CA LEU A 51 -13.71 7.32 -16.38
C LEU A 51 -13.06 6.53 -17.53
N SER A 52 -11.81 6.09 -17.36
CA SER A 52 -11.07 5.35 -18.40
C SER A 52 -11.64 3.96 -18.67
N GLN A 53 -12.17 3.30 -17.63
CA GLN A 53 -12.78 1.97 -17.71
C GLN A 53 -14.21 2.02 -18.25
N SER A 54 -14.80 3.20 -18.37
CA SER A 54 -16.15 3.38 -18.90
C SER A 54 -16.14 3.44 -20.43
N ASP A 55 -17.13 2.81 -21.05
CA ASP A 55 -17.36 2.90 -22.50
C ASP A 55 -18.01 4.23 -22.88
N VAL A 56 -18.91 4.72 -22.01
CA VAL A 56 -19.62 5.99 -22.18
C VAL A 56 -19.54 6.78 -20.88
N ALA A 57 -19.26 8.07 -20.97
CA ALA A 57 -19.28 8.98 -19.83
C ALA A 57 -19.86 10.34 -20.22
N VAL A 58 -20.77 10.84 -19.40
CA VAL A 58 -21.52 12.08 -19.69
C VAL A 58 -21.70 12.94 -18.45
N LEU A 59 -21.71 14.26 -18.66
CA LEU A 59 -22.27 15.21 -17.70
C LEU A 59 -23.77 15.31 -17.97
N VAL A 60 -24.55 15.17 -16.91
CA VAL A 60 -26.00 15.28 -16.98
C VAL A 60 -26.54 16.21 -15.91
N GLN A 61 -27.72 16.77 -16.17
CA GLN A 61 -28.48 17.58 -15.24
C GLN A 61 -29.68 16.79 -14.75
N TRP A 62 -29.89 16.74 -13.44
CA TRP A 62 -31.06 16.10 -12.85
C TRP A 62 -32.33 16.89 -13.22
N ILE A 63 -33.36 16.17 -13.68
CA ILE A 63 -34.64 16.76 -14.13
C ILE A 63 -35.78 16.45 -13.16
N GLU A 64 -36.03 15.17 -12.92
CA GLU A 64 -37.10 14.67 -12.05
C GLU A 64 -36.80 13.25 -11.57
N ALA A 65 -37.42 12.85 -10.45
CA ALA A 65 -37.37 11.48 -9.97
C ALA A 65 -38.71 11.05 -9.38
N GLU A 66 -39.06 9.79 -9.61
CA GLU A 66 -40.21 9.10 -9.04
C GLU A 66 -39.72 8.12 -7.98
N LYS A 67 -40.35 8.10 -6.81
CA LYS A 67 -40.08 7.06 -5.80
C LYS A 67 -40.70 5.75 -6.27
N GLY A 68 -39.97 4.66 -6.05
CA GLY A 68 -40.51 3.31 -6.25
C GLY A 68 -41.43 2.91 -5.11
N ASP A 69 -42.13 1.81 -5.31
CA ASP A 69 -42.90 1.09 -4.30
C ASP A 69 -42.39 -0.35 -4.18
N LEU A 70 -43.13 -1.22 -3.49
CA LEU A 70 -42.76 -2.63 -3.29
C LEU A 70 -42.76 -3.44 -4.60
N GLU A 71 -43.46 -2.98 -5.64
CA GLU A 71 -43.67 -3.69 -6.91
C GLU A 71 -42.89 -3.06 -8.07
N LYS A 72 -42.55 -1.77 -7.99
CA LYS A 72 -41.87 -1.01 -9.05
C LYS A 72 -40.66 -0.26 -8.50
N ALA A 73 -39.54 -0.44 -9.19
CA ALA A 73 -38.36 0.40 -8.96
C ALA A 73 -38.70 1.88 -9.24
N GLY A 74 -38.17 2.77 -8.41
CA GLY A 74 -38.22 4.21 -8.67
C GLY A 74 -37.42 4.57 -9.91
N LYS A 75 -37.56 5.81 -10.37
CA LYS A 75 -36.92 6.28 -11.61
C LYS A 75 -36.31 7.64 -11.40
N THR A 76 -35.22 7.91 -12.10
CA THR A 76 -34.63 9.25 -12.18
C THR A 76 -34.33 9.57 -13.62
N VAL A 77 -34.75 10.76 -14.05
CA VAL A 77 -34.52 11.27 -15.40
C VAL A 77 -33.47 12.36 -15.34
N PHE A 78 -32.46 12.21 -16.20
CA PHE A 78 -31.40 13.16 -16.39
C PHE A 78 -31.40 13.66 -17.84
N GLU A 79 -30.89 14.87 -18.07
CA GLU A 79 -30.67 15.45 -19.39
C GLU A 79 -29.17 15.58 -19.65
N VAL A 80 -28.69 15.09 -20.79
CA VAL A 80 -27.27 15.17 -21.17
C VAL A 80 -26.88 16.61 -21.44
N LYS A 81 -25.87 17.11 -20.75
CA LYS A 81 -25.31 18.45 -20.94
C LYS A 81 -24.03 18.42 -21.75
N GLU A 82 -23.18 17.41 -21.52
CA GLU A 82 -21.91 17.25 -22.21
C GLU A 82 -21.55 15.76 -22.32
N ILE A 83 -20.87 15.39 -23.39
CA ILE A 83 -20.39 14.04 -23.62
C ILE A 83 -18.88 14.02 -23.45
N ILE A 84 -18.40 13.33 -22.41
CA ILE A 84 -16.99 13.24 -22.05
C ILE A 84 -16.32 12.15 -22.89
N ARG A 85 -17.00 11.01 -23.00
CA ARG A 85 -16.51 9.81 -23.68
C ARG A 85 -17.67 9.06 -24.29
N GLN A 86 -17.52 8.68 -25.54
CA GLN A 86 -18.35 7.69 -26.22
C GLN A 86 -17.56 7.16 -27.44
N SER A 87 -17.94 6.01 -27.97
CA SER A 87 -17.40 5.53 -29.25
C SER A 87 -18.06 6.27 -30.43
N ASP A 88 -17.38 6.37 -31.56
CA ASP A 88 -17.93 7.01 -32.79
C ASP A 88 -19.23 6.34 -33.31
N LYS A 89 -19.52 5.13 -32.85
CA LYS A 89 -20.74 4.38 -33.21
C LYS A 89 -21.92 4.72 -32.32
N ASP A 90 -21.69 5.41 -31.21
CA ASP A 90 -22.73 5.79 -30.27
C ASP A 90 -23.48 7.03 -30.78
N LYS A 91 -24.77 7.09 -30.48
CA LYS A 91 -25.69 8.10 -31.04
C LYS A 91 -26.18 9.10 -30.00
N LEU A 92 -25.62 9.07 -28.79
CA LEU A 92 -26.04 9.96 -27.71
C LEU A 92 -25.72 11.41 -28.09
N LYS A 93 -26.64 12.32 -27.82
CA LYS A 93 -26.53 13.75 -28.11
C LYS A 93 -26.78 14.58 -26.86
N VAL A 94 -26.19 15.77 -26.83
CA VAL A 94 -26.56 16.79 -25.85
C VAL A 94 -28.06 17.09 -25.96
N GLY A 95 -28.73 17.15 -24.83
CA GLY A 95 -30.19 17.29 -24.71
C GLY A 95 -30.96 15.97 -24.64
N ASP A 96 -30.31 14.82 -24.91
CA ASP A 96 -30.97 13.52 -24.74
C ASP A 96 -31.31 13.25 -23.27
N LYS A 97 -32.41 12.51 -23.05
CA LYS A 97 -32.82 12.10 -21.71
C LYS A 97 -32.35 10.69 -21.40
N ILE A 98 -31.68 10.53 -20.26
CA ILE A 98 -31.27 9.24 -19.71
C ILE A 98 -32.16 8.94 -18.50
N THR A 99 -32.80 7.78 -18.51
CA THR A 99 -33.61 7.30 -17.39
C THR A 99 -32.89 6.15 -16.69
N ILE A 100 -32.58 6.34 -15.41
CA ILE A 100 -32.07 5.27 -14.55
C ILE A 100 -33.24 4.74 -13.74
N ASN A 101 -33.45 3.41 -13.78
CA ASN A 101 -34.52 2.70 -13.06
C ASN A 101 -34.21 2.55 -11.56
N ARG A 102 -33.79 3.64 -10.94
CA ARG A 102 -33.59 3.78 -9.50
C ARG A 102 -33.91 5.21 -9.09
N HIS A 103 -34.60 5.36 -7.96
CA HIS A 103 -34.81 6.69 -7.38
C HIS A 103 -33.48 7.25 -6.85
N ARG A 104 -33.13 8.47 -7.28
CA ARG A 104 -31.99 9.24 -6.79
C ARG A 104 -32.48 10.62 -6.33
N PRO A 105 -32.23 10.99 -5.06
CA PRO A 105 -32.58 12.32 -4.58
C PRO A 105 -31.77 13.36 -5.35
N GLY A 106 -32.39 14.51 -5.61
CA GLY A 106 -31.75 15.62 -6.32
C GLY A 106 -32.71 16.78 -6.48
N LYS A 107 -32.18 17.93 -6.89
CA LYS A 107 -32.95 19.10 -7.31
C LYS A 107 -32.73 19.34 -8.79
N LYS A 108 -33.75 19.88 -9.45
CA LYS A 108 -33.65 20.30 -10.85
C LYS A 108 -32.47 21.25 -11.00
N GLY A 109 -31.52 20.91 -11.87
CA GLY A 109 -30.29 21.68 -12.02
C GLY A 109 -29.05 21.07 -11.41
N ASN A 110 -29.15 20.13 -10.47
CA ASN A 110 -27.97 19.46 -9.94
C ASN A 110 -27.27 18.67 -11.04
N LEU A 111 -25.94 18.74 -11.05
CA LEU A 111 -25.10 18.08 -12.04
C LEU A 111 -24.64 16.73 -11.51
N PHE A 112 -24.60 15.75 -12.41
CA PHE A 112 -24.13 14.41 -12.14
C PHE A 112 -23.23 13.96 -13.28
N MET A 113 -22.21 13.18 -12.96
CA MET A 113 -21.46 12.40 -13.94
C MET A 113 -22.04 10.99 -13.98
N LEU A 114 -22.43 10.53 -15.17
CA LEU A 114 -22.84 9.14 -15.40
C LEU A 114 -21.74 8.40 -16.14
N LEU A 115 -21.41 7.22 -15.62
CA LEU A 115 -20.43 6.30 -16.18
C LEU A 115 -21.18 5.04 -16.63
N GLY A 116 -20.98 4.63 -17.87
CA GLY A 116 -21.73 3.56 -18.52
C GLY A 116 -20.82 2.49 -19.14
N THR A 117 -21.22 1.23 -18.99
CA THR A 117 -20.60 0.08 -19.66
C THR A 117 -21.51 -0.40 -20.79
N LYS A 118 -20.93 -0.80 -21.91
CA LYS A 118 -21.68 -1.13 -23.12
C LYS A 118 -22.10 -2.59 -23.16
N GLY A 119 -23.40 -2.82 -23.24
CA GLY A 119 -24.02 -4.11 -23.57
C GLY A 119 -24.89 -4.01 -24.83
N ALA A 120 -26.09 -4.60 -24.79
CA ALA A 120 -27.12 -4.35 -25.82
C ALA A 120 -27.68 -2.92 -25.73
N GLU A 121 -27.80 -2.41 -24.50
CA GLU A 121 -28.02 -1.02 -24.14
C GLU A 121 -26.87 -0.58 -23.22
N VAL A 122 -26.74 0.72 -22.96
CA VAL A 122 -25.74 1.22 -22.00
C VAL A 122 -26.24 0.92 -20.59
N ASP A 123 -25.45 0.15 -19.84
CA ASP A 123 -25.68 -0.09 -18.43
C ASP A 123 -25.01 1.02 -17.62
N TRP A 124 -25.83 1.88 -17.02
CA TRP A 124 -25.36 3.04 -16.27
C TRP A 124 -25.08 2.67 -14.82
N GLY A 125 -23.87 3.00 -14.36
CA GLY A 125 -23.49 2.91 -12.97
C GLY A 125 -24.22 3.91 -12.07
N ASP A 126 -23.83 3.92 -10.80
CA ASP A 126 -24.39 4.85 -9.82
C ASP A 126 -24.01 6.31 -10.17
N PRO A 127 -24.98 7.25 -10.26
CA PRO A 127 -24.68 8.64 -10.57
C PRO A 127 -23.77 9.28 -9.53
N ILE A 128 -22.72 9.96 -9.99
CA ILE A 128 -21.78 10.67 -9.13
C ILE A 128 -22.19 12.14 -9.15
N GLU A 129 -22.66 12.69 -8.03
CA GLU A 129 -23.00 14.12 -7.94
C GLU A 129 -21.73 14.96 -8.06
N VAL A 130 -21.74 15.95 -8.96
CA VAL A 130 -20.56 16.79 -9.25
C VAL A 130 -20.93 18.27 -9.23
N THR A 131 -19.93 19.11 -8.94
CA THR A 131 -19.98 20.54 -9.23
C THR A 131 -19.43 20.77 -10.64
N GLU A 132 -19.64 21.96 -11.24
CA GLU A 132 -18.94 22.32 -12.48
C GLU A 132 -17.42 22.22 -12.30
N THR A 133 -16.92 22.60 -11.13
CA THR A 133 -15.51 22.53 -10.77
C THR A 133 -14.99 21.09 -10.73
N SER A 134 -15.69 20.18 -10.03
CA SER A 134 -15.24 18.79 -9.94
C SER A 134 -15.42 18.06 -11.27
N TYR A 135 -16.42 18.42 -12.06
CA TYR A 135 -16.55 17.96 -13.43
C TYR A 135 -15.35 18.35 -14.30
N HIS A 136 -15.00 19.64 -14.34
CA HIS A 136 -13.85 20.10 -15.14
C HIS A 136 -12.53 19.49 -14.66
N TYR A 137 -12.39 19.27 -13.36
CA TYR A 137 -11.23 18.55 -12.81
C TYR A 137 -11.13 17.13 -13.38
N VAL A 138 -12.22 16.37 -13.44
CA VAL A 138 -12.22 15.00 -13.98
C VAL A 138 -12.01 15.01 -15.50
N SER A 139 -12.71 15.88 -16.24
CA SER A 139 -12.66 15.89 -17.70
C SER A 139 -11.32 16.40 -18.26
N GLN A 140 -10.57 17.20 -17.49
CA GLN A 140 -9.24 17.68 -17.85
C GLN A 140 -8.10 16.83 -17.28
N ALA A 141 -8.41 15.81 -16.46
CA ALA A 141 -7.39 14.93 -15.90
C ALA A 141 -6.66 14.18 -17.02
N PRO A 142 -5.31 14.10 -16.99
CA PRO A 142 -4.57 13.34 -18.00
C PRO A 142 -4.96 11.85 -17.91
N PRO A 143 -5.18 11.19 -19.05
CA PRO A 143 -5.71 9.82 -19.07
C PRO A 143 -4.68 8.81 -18.53
N PRO A 144 -5.10 7.62 -18.08
CA PRO A 144 -4.21 6.66 -17.41
C PRO A 144 -3.04 6.15 -18.24
N GLU A 145 -3.12 6.22 -19.56
CA GLU A 145 -2.05 5.83 -20.49
C GLU A 145 -0.87 6.83 -20.49
N GLU A 146 -1.09 8.05 -20.01
CA GLU A 146 -0.01 9.02 -19.83
C GLU A 146 0.93 8.61 -18.71
N LYS A 147 2.20 9.00 -18.83
CA LYS A 147 3.22 8.67 -17.83
C LYS A 147 2.78 9.15 -16.44
N THR A 148 2.87 8.28 -15.43
CA THR A 148 2.46 8.57 -14.04
C THR A 148 2.96 9.92 -13.54
N SER A 149 4.23 10.25 -13.75
CA SER A 149 4.78 11.54 -13.31
C SER A 149 4.14 12.77 -13.99
N LYS A 150 3.68 12.65 -15.23
CA LYS A 150 2.91 13.72 -15.91
C LYS A 150 1.51 13.84 -15.31
N ARG A 151 0.86 12.71 -15.01
CA ARG A 151 -0.45 12.67 -14.33
C ARG A 151 -0.34 13.29 -12.94
N LEU A 152 0.64 12.91 -12.14
CA LEU A 152 0.86 13.45 -10.79
C LEU A 152 1.09 14.97 -10.77
N ARG A 153 1.71 15.56 -11.80
CA ARG A 153 1.87 17.03 -11.90
C ARG A 153 0.54 17.77 -12.01
N TYR A 154 -0.47 17.11 -12.60
CA TYR A 154 -1.83 17.63 -12.63
C TYR A 154 -2.43 17.55 -11.21
N PHE A 155 -2.45 16.36 -10.61
CA PHE A 155 -3.06 16.11 -9.29
C PHE A 155 -2.40 16.88 -8.14
N LEU A 156 -1.10 17.18 -8.25
CA LEU A 156 -0.35 17.96 -7.24
C LEU A 156 -1.00 19.32 -6.94
N LYS A 157 -1.68 19.90 -7.93
CA LYS A 157 -2.37 21.20 -7.80
C LYS A 157 -3.61 21.13 -6.91
N PHE A 158 -4.11 19.92 -6.64
CA PHE A 158 -5.44 19.66 -6.10
C PHE A 158 -5.45 18.95 -4.74
N LEU A 159 -4.29 18.57 -4.18
CA LEU A 159 -4.16 17.81 -2.93
C LEU A 159 -4.98 18.37 -1.75
N GLU A 160 -5.09 19.69 -1.61
CA GLU A 160 -5.92 20.36 -0.58
C GLU A 160 -6.89 21.34 -1.24
N PHE A 161 -7.49 20.95 -2.36
CA PHE A 161 -8.52 21.74 -3.01
C PHE A 161 -9.80 21.79 -2.14
N PRO A 162 -10.51 22.95 -2.06
CA PRO A 162 -11.69 23.08 -1.18
C PRO A 162 -12.84 22.11 -1.49
N ASP A 163 -13.00 21.72 -2.76
CA ASP A 163 -13.93 20.65 -3.13
C ASP A 163 -13.34 19.30 -2.70
N GLN A 164 -14.00 18.67 -1.73
CA GLN A 164 -13.53 17.43 -1.11
C GLN A 164 -13.46 16.25 -2.09
N MET A 165 -14.31 16.22 -3.13
CA MET A 165 -14.22 15.19 -4.16
C MET A 165 -12.88 15.28 -4.90
N ILE A 166 -12.51 16.51 -5.28
CA ILE A 166 -11.28 16.78 -6.01
C ILE A 166 -10.05 16.49 -5.13
N SER A 167 -10.04 16.95 -3.89
CA SER A 167 -8.87 16.73 -3.01
C SER A 167 -8.70 15.28 -2.61
N ASN A 168 -9.79 14.53 -2.39
CA ASN A 168 -9.73 13.10 -2.11
C ASN A 168 -9.22 12.30 -3.30
N ASP A 169 -9.68 12.62 -4.51
CA ASP A 169 -9.25 11.94 -5.73
C ASP A 169 -7.76 12.23 -6.02
N ALA A 170 -7.35 13.50 -5.95
CA ALA A 170 -5.95 13.88 -6.12
C ALA A 170 -5.04 13.19 -5.10
N TYR A 171 -5.49 13.07 -3.84
CA TYR A 171 -4.77 12.31 -2.82
C TYR A 171 -4.68 10.81 -3.18
N ALA A 172 -5.78 10.21 -3.66
CA ALA A 172 -5.81 8.81 -4.06
C ALA A 172 -4.84 8.50 -5.22
N GLU A 173 -4.72 9.42 -6.19
CA GLU A 173 -3.76 9.31 -7.29
C GLU A 173 -2.31 9.29 -6.79
N PHE A 174 -1.97 10.07 -5.76
CA PHE A 174 -0.65 10.00 -5.11
C PHE A 174 -0.48 8.74 -4.26
N ALA A 175 -1.50 8.34 -3.52
CA ALA A 175 -1.49 7.14 -2.68
C ALA A 175 -1.25 5.85 -3.48
N ASN A 176 -1.75 5.79 -4.71
CA ASN A 176 -1.60 4.66 -5.62
C ASN A 176 -0.30 4.70 -6.45
N ALA A 177 0.42 5.82 -6.46
CA ALA A 177 1.57 6.00 -7.32
C ALA A 177 2.86 5.37 -6.75
N PRO A 178 3.73 4.82 -7.62
CA PRO A 178 5.07 4.40 -7.22
C PRO A 178 5.90 5.57 -6.68
N TYR A 179 6.69 5.32 -5.63
CA TYR A 179 7.57 6.34 -5.04
C TYR A 179 8.51 6.99 -6.08
N GLU A 180 9.09 6.19 -6.97
CA GLU A 180 10.03 6.67 -7.99
C GLU A 180 9.41 7.75 -8.89
N ASP A 181 8.13 7.59 -9.25
CA ASP A 181 7.41 8.59 -10.03
C ASP A 181 7.15 9.86 -9.22
N ILE A 182 6.74 9.73 -7.95
CA ILE A 182 6.53 10.86 -7.02
C ILE A 182 7.84 11.64 -6.83
N ALA A 183 8.96 10.96 -6.64
CA ALA A 183 10.27 11.58 -6.42
C ALA A 183 10.70 12.49 -7.59
N THR A 184 10.30 12.15 -8.83
CA THR A 184 10.58 12.98 -10.01
C THR A 184 9.88 14.35 -9.99
N LEU A 185 8.88 14.55 -9.13
CA LEU A 185 8.15 15.82 -8.97
C LEU A 185 8.78 16.74 -7.91
N SER A 186 9.87 16.35 -7.25
CA SER A 186 10.51 17.13 -6.17
C SER A 186 10.62 18.64 -6.44
N LYS A 187 10.98 19.03 -7.67
CA LYS A 187 11.13 20.45 -8.08
C LYS A 187 9.80 21.19 -8.31
N ASP A 188 8.71 20.47 -8.53
CA ASP A 188 7.39 21.02 -8.82
C ASP A 188 6.52 21.14 -7.55
N MET A 189 6.94 20.48 -6.47
CA MET A 189 6.19 20.42 -5.21
C MET A 189 6.08 21.80 -4.55
N PRO A 190 4.86 22.21 -4.11
CA PRO A 190 4.66 23.49 -3.48
C PRO A 190 5.10 23.45 -2.01
N ARG A 191 6.42 23.52 -1.78
CA ARG A 191 7.08 23.40 -0.47
C ARG A 191 6.35 24.17 0.65
N GLU A 192 6.12 25.47 0.47
CA GLU A 192 5.46 26.30 1.49
C GLU A 192 4.05 25.82 1.83
N LYS A 193 3.28 25.34 0.83
CA LYS A 193 1.95 24.78 1.08
C LYS A 193 2.03 23.47 1.84
N ILE A 194 2.95 22.57 1.47
CA ILE A 194 3.13 21.28 2.15
C ILE A 194 3.55 21.50 3.61
N ARG A 195 4.47 22.44 3.87
CA ARG A 195 4.87 22.81 5.23
C ARG A 195 3.69 23.35 6.04
N LYS A 196 2.84 24.20 5.41
CA LYS A 196 1.61 24.68 6.02
C LYS A 196 0.66 23.52 6.36
N TRP A 197 0.39 22.61 5.43
CA TRP A 197 -0.49 21.45 5.64
C TRP A 197 0.01 20.55 6.79
N LEU A 198 1.32 20.33 6.91
CA LEU A 198 1.89 19.58 8.04
C LEU A 198 1.70 20.24 9.41
N SER A 199 1.46 21.55 9.44
CA SER A 199 1.28 22.34 10.65
C SER A 199 -0.19 22.64 10.97
N ASP A 200 -1.09 22.45 9.98
CA ASP A 200 -2.49 22.82 10.09
C ASP A 200 -3.29 21.71 10.78
N PRO A 201 -3.93 21.98 11.93
CA PRO A 201 -4.71 20.98 12.66
C PRO A 201 -5.94 20.47 11.89
N GLU A 202 -6.41 21.21 10.88
CA GLU A 202 -7.53 20.82 10.03
C GLU A 202 -7.11 19.88 8.89
N THR A 203 -5.80 19.68 8.68
CA THR A 203 -5.33 18.72 7.67
C THR A 203 -5.72 17.32 8.09
N PRO A 204 -6.40 16.53 7.23
CA PRO A 204 -6.80 15.17 7.57
C PRO A 204 -5.60 14.33 7.98
N VAL A 205 -5.68 13.70 9.16
CA VAL A 205 -4.57 12.90 9.74
C VAL A 205 -4.09 11.78 8.82
N THR A 206 -4.96 11.27 7.95
CA THR A 206 -4.65 10.25 6.94
C THR A 206 -3.67 10.73 5.88
N ARG A 207 -3.54 12.05 5.66
CA ARG A 207 -2.68 12.66 4.63
C ARG A 207 -1.28 13.04 5.12
N ILE A 208 -1.09 13.08 6.44
CA ILE A 208 0.15 13.55 7.09
C ILE A 208 1.37 12.75 6.64
N GLY A 209 1.24 11.42 6.46
CA GLY A 209 2.34 10.59 6.00
C GLY A 209 2.82 10.95 4.60
N LEU A 210 1.90 11.15 3.66
CA LEU A 210 2.25 11.61 2.31
C LEU A 210 2.92 12.99 2.37
N TYR A 211 2.35 13.94 3.12
CA TYR A 211 2.90 15.29 3.19
C TYR A 211 4.28 15.33 3.86
N GLY A 212 4.51 14.47 4.85
CA GLY A 212 5.82 14.27 5.45
C GLY A 212 6.84 13.80 4.41
N LEU A 213 6.46 12.82 3.59
CA LEU A 213 7.31 12.32 2.51
C LEU A 213 7.58 13.38 1.43
N LEU A 214 6.56 14.11 0.98
CA LEU A 214 6.71 15.19 0.00
C LEU A 214 7.63 16.29 0.54
N MET A 215 7.52 16.62 1.82
CA MET A 215 8.42 17.57 2.47
C MET A 215 9.87 17.08 2.48
N GLY A 216 10.09 15.78 2.61
CA GLY A 216 11.43 15.20 2.44
C GLY A 216 12.02 15.32 1.04
N LEU A 217 11.18 15.45 0.02
CA LEU A 217 11.58 15.55 -1.39
C LEU A 217 11.84 16.99 -1.84
N CYS A 218 11.10 17.96 -1.30
CA CYS A 218 11.18 19.37 -1.72
C CYS A 218 11.70 20.33 -0.64
N GLY A 219 11.91 19.83 0.58
CA GLY A 219 12.37 20.61 1.71
C GLY A 219 13.83 21.06 1.62
N GLN A 220 14.19 21.98 2.50
CA GLN A 220 15.50 22.61 2.64
C GLN A 220 15.95 22.56 4.11
N GLY A 221 17.11 23.14 4.42
CA GLY A 221 17.70 23.09 5.77
C GLY A 221 16.75 23.56 6.88
N GLU A 222 15.98 24.62 6.67
CA GLU A 222 15.01 25.14 7.66
C GLU A 222 13.76 24.24 7.87
N ASP A 223 13.55 23.24 7.00
CA ASP A 223 12.51 22.22 7.19
C ASP A 223 12.97 21.09 8.11
N VAL A 224 14.28 20.90 8.26
CA VAL A 224 14.84 19.86 9.12
C VAL A 224 14.40 20.05 10.57
N GLU A 225 14.61 21.26 11.12
CA GLU A 225 14.21 21.58 12.50
C GLU A 225 12.70 21.47 12.72
N PHE A 226 11.92 21.87 11.71
CA PHE A 226 10.46 21.76 11.75
C PHE A 226 10.00 20.31 11.81
N MET A 227 10.53 19.45 10.93
CA MET A 227 10.18 18.04 10.91
C MET A 227 10.66 17.33 12.18
N GLU A 228 11.87 17.64 12.66
CA GLU A 228 12.40 17.08 13.90
C GLU A 228 11.53 17.44 15.11
N LYS A 229 11.12 18.71 15.22
CA LYS A 229 10.19 19.15 16.28
C LYS A 229 8.90 18.35 16.22
N LYS A 230 8.29 18.20 15.04
CA LYS A 230 7.06 17.43 14.85
C LYS A 230 7.24 15.96 15.21
N ILE A 231 8.37 15.35 14.85
CA ILE A 231 8.69 13.95 15.19
C ILE A 231 8.81 13.76 16.71
N ASN A 232 9.38 14.74 17.41
CA ASN A 232 9.66 14.66 18.85
C ASN A 232 8.54 15.23 19.74
N GLU A 233 7.40 15.64 19.17
CA GLU A 233 6.21 15.99 19.94
C GLU A 233 5.81 14.86 20.91
N PRO A 234 5.75 15.12 22.23
CA PRO A 234 5.36 14.11 23.20
C PRO A 234 3.93 13.64 22.96
N THR A 235 3.76 12.33 22.79
CA THR A 235 2.46 11.71 22.64
C THR A 235 2.48 10.29 23.20
N LYS A 236 1.33 9.85 23.70
CA LYS A 236 1.07 8.44 24.01
C LYS A 236 0.12 7.79 23.01
N ASP A 237 -0.51 8.63 22.17
CA ASP A 237 -1.49 8.20 21.20
C ASP A 237 -0.82 7.78 19.89
N PHE A 238 -1.48 6.88 19.17
CA PHE A 238 -1.06 6.50 17.83
C PHE A 238 -1.15 7.70 16.87
N ARG A 239 -0.03 8.06 16.25
CA ARG A 239 0.03 9.12 15.23
C ARG A 239 0.01 8.53 13.84
N LEU A 240 -1.14 8.61 13.17
CA LEU A 240 -1.27 8.15 11.80
C LEU A 240 -0.35 8.94 10.86
N GLY A 241 0.43 8.23 10.04
CA GLY A 241 1.34 8.83 9.05
C GLY A 241 2.65 9.38 9.61
N ILE A 242 2.97 9.19 10.89
CA ILE A 242 4.22 9.71 11.46
C ILE A 242 5.47 9.07 10.83
N ASP A 243 5.38 7.83 10.37
CA ASP A 243 6.43 7.12 9.64
C ASP A 243 6.78 7.82 8.30
N GLY A 244 5.80 8.40 7.62
CA GLY A 244 6.02 9.21 6.41
C GLY A 244 6.75 10.51 6.71
N VAL A 245 6.46 11.15 7.86
CA VAL A 245 7.21 12.32 8.36
C VAL A 245 8.64 11.94 8.70
N ILE A 246 8.87 10.83 9.43
CA ILE A 246 10.23 10.36 9.74
C ILE A 246 10.99 10.01 8.45
N SER A 247 10.33 9.36 7.48
CA SER A 247 10.93 9.04 6.18
C SER A 247 11.35 10.30 5.43
N GLY A 248 10.49 11.32 5.39
CA GLY A 248 10.83 12.60 4.77
C GLY A 248 11.98 13.33 5.48
N TYR A 249 12.02 13.30 6.81
CA TYR A 249 13.12 13.84 7.59
C TYR A 249 14.45 13.14 7.25
N LEU A 250 14.44 11.80 7.16
CA LEU A 250 15.63 11.02 6.78
C LEU A 250 16.06 11.23 5.32
N LEU A 251 15.12 11.53 4.42
CA LEU A 251 15.47 11.97 3.07
C LEU A 251 16.28 13.27 3.12
N LEU A 252 15.89 14.26 3.93
CA LEU A 252 16.60 15.54 4.02
C LEU A 252 17.97 15.44 4.69
N THR A 253 18.08 14.58 5.69
CA THR A 253 19.20 14.60 6.65
C THR A 253 20.18 13.45 6.49
N GLY A 254 19.77 12.34 5.86
CA GLY A 254 20.60 11.16 5.73
C GLY A 254 21.02 10.58 7.10
N SER A 255 22.30 10.24 7.23
CA SER A 255 22.84 9.57 8.42
C SER A 255 22.75 10.42 9.69
N ASP A 256 22.91 11.73 9.59
CA ASP A 256 22.92 12.63 10.75
C ASP A 256 21.54 12.69 11.41
N GLY A 257 20.47 12.74 10.61
CA GLY A 257 19.11 12.65 11.15
C GLY A 257 18.78 11.25 11.66
N LEU A 258 19.38 10.21 11.09
CA LEU A 258 19.23 8.87 11.64
C LEU A 258 19.85 8.73 13.04
N ASP A 259 20.96 9.41 13.31
CA ASP A 259 21.51 9.50 14.68
C ASP A 259 20.48 10.13 15.65
N LYS A 260 19.73 11.14 15.21
CA LYS A 260 18.64 11.74 16.00
C LYS A 260 17.45 10.82 16.23
N ILE A 261 17.07 10.01 15.24
CA ILE A 261 16.03 9.01 15.41
C ILE A 261 16.49 7.89 16.35
N ASP A 262 17.75 7.47 16.28
CA ASP A 262 18.31 6.51 17.24
C ASP A 262 18.21 7.07 18.67
N GLU A 263 18.68 8.31 18.89
CA GLU A 263 18.67 9.01 20.18
C GLU A 263 17.25 9.18 20.76
N SER A 264 16.26 9.56 19.95
CA SER A 264 14.93 9.91 20.44
C SER A 264 13.90 8.77 20.39
N LYS A 265 14.08 7.77 19.52
CA LYS A 265 13.09 6.70 19.29
C LYS A 265 13.60 5.31 19.62
N PHE A 266 14.84 4.96 19.26
CA PHE A 266 15.29 3.56 19.38
C PHE A 266 16.01 3.24 20.68
N VAL A 267 16.88 4.14 21.15
CA VAL A 267 17.66 3.95 22.38
C VAL A 267 16.79 4.03 23.65
N PRO A 268 15.89 5.03 23.81
CA PRO A 268 15.04 5.10 25.00
C PRO A 268 14.06 3.94 25.01
N LYS A 269 13.82 3.32 26.18
CA LYS A 269 12.97 2.12 26.32
C LYS A 269 11.50 2.45 26.58
N ASP A 270 11.20 3.68 26.97
CA ASP A 270 9.88 4.18 27.35
C ASP A 270 9.10 4.80 26.17
N VAL A 271 9.73 4.94 25.00
CA VAL A 271 9.04 5.37 23.77
C VAL A 271 7.98 4.34 23.38
N ALA A 272 6.77 4.84 23.09
CA ALA A 272 5.61 4.03 22.74
C ALA A 272 5.88 3.12 21.52
N PHE A 273 5.29 1.92 21.54
CA PHE A 273 5.43 0.95 20.44
C PHE A 273 5.04 1.53 19.08
N SER A 274 3.97 2.32 19.01
CA SER A 274 3.53 2.98 17.76
C SER A 274 4.60 3.85 17.13
N GLU A 275 5.36 4.57 17.96
CA GLU A 275 6.42 5.48 17.54
C GLU A 275 7.67 4.74 17.07
N THR A 276 8.09 3.70 17.81
CA THR A 276 9.25 2.89 17.42
C THR A 276 8.96 2.02 16.21
N TYR A 277 7.74 1.49 16.10
CA TYR A 277 7.26 0.81 14.90
C TYR A 277 7.26 1.75 13.69
N ALA A 278 6.76 2.98 13.82
CA ALA A 278 6.79 3.96 12.73
C ALA A 278 8.22 4.34 12.31
N ALA A 279 9.13 4.54 13.26
CA ALA A 279 10.54 4.79 12.95
C ALA A 279 11.21 3.57 12.28
N MET A 280 10.86 2.34 12.66
CA MET A 280 11.29 1.11 11.97
C MET A 280 10.77 1.06 10.52
N GLN A 281 9.52 1.48 10.28
CA GLN A 281 8.96 1.60 8.93
C GLN A 281 9.76 2.60 8.08
N ALA A 282 10.19 3.72 8.66
CA ALA A 282 11.06 4.68 7.98
C ALA A 282 12.44 4.09 7.63
N LEU A 283 13.02 3.22 8.48
CA LEU A 283 14.24 2.48 8.13
C LEU A 283 14.02 1.56 6.91
N ARG A 284 12.88 0.86 6.85
CA ARG A 284 12.53 0.00 5.71
C ARG A 284 12.34 0.81 4.43
N PHE A 285 11.73 1.97 4.55
CA PHE A 285 11.63 2.94 3.46
C PHE A 285 13.02 3.37 2.98
N MET A 286 13.89 3.85 3.88
CA MET A 286 15.25 4.27 3.52
C MET A 286 16.10 3.13 2.95
N TRP A 287 15.90 1.90 3.45
CA TRP A 287 16.53 0.72 2.85
C TRP A 287 16.10 0.53 1.40
N THR A 288 14.82 0.68 1.09
CA THR A 288 14.32 0.36 -0.25
C THR A 288 14.50 1.52 -1.23
N TYR A 289 14.21 2.74 -0.77
CA TYR A 289 14.00 3.92 -1.60
C TYR A 289 14.94 5.08 -1.26
N GLY A 290 15.79 4.94 -0.22
CA GLY A 290 16.66 6.02 0.23
C GLY A 290 17.80 6.37 -0.72
N ASP A 291 17.95 5.67 -1.86
CA ASP A 291 18.91 5.96 -2.93
C ASP A 291 20.34 6.25 -2.43
N GLY A 292 20.81 5.45 -1.47
CA GLY A 292 22.16 5.58 -0.91
C GLY A 292 22.40 6.79 0.01
N ARG A 293 21.37 7.61 0.31
CA ARG A 293 21.48 8.73 1.27
C ARG A 293 21.90 8.28 2.67
N ILE A 294 21.59 7.04 3.02
CA ILE A 294 22.07 6.37 4.23
C ILE A 294 22.70 5.05 3.82
N ASP A 295 23.94 4.84 4.26
CA ASP A 295 24.65 3.59 4.01
C ASP A 295 23.91 2.38 4.62
N LYS A 296 23.97 1.25 3.92
CA LYS A 296 23.28 0.02 4.33
C LYS A 296 23.79 -0.51 5.67
N ALA A 297 25.08 -0.37 5.97
CA ALA A 297 25.63 -0.76 7.27
C ALA A 297 25.14 0.18 8.38
N ARG A 298 24.97 1.48 8.10
CA ARG A 298 24.37 2.43 9.04
C ARG A 298 22.90 2.09 9.34
N LEU A 299 22.10 1.75 8.33
CA LEU A 299 20.70 1.32 8.52
C LEU A 299 20.60 0.03 9.35
N ARG A 300 21.45 -0.96 9.07
CA ARG A 300 21.56 -2.19 9.86
C ARG A 300 21.88 -1.87 11.32
N LYS A 301 22.82 -0.96 11.59
CA LYS A 301 23.18 -0.54 12.95
C LYS A 301 21.97 -0.04 13.73
N SER A 302 21.14 0.84 13.15
CA SER A 302 19.90 1.30 13.79
C SER A 302 18.89 0.18 14.00
N MET A 303 18.67 -0.67 12.99
CA MET A 303 17.74 -1.79 13.09
C MET A 303 18.11 -2.74 14.24
N ARG A 304 19.39 -2.94 14.53
CA ARG A 304 19.86 -3.77 15.66
C ARG A 304 19.54 -3.18 17.04
N LEU A 305 19.34 -1.88 17.17
CA LEU A 305 18.94 -1.25 18.45
C LEU A 305 17.56 -1.73 18.87
N LEU A 306 16.68 -1.98 17.90
CA LEU A 306 15.32 -2.47 18.12
C LEU A 306 15.26 -3.93 18.60
N LEU A 307 16.38 -4.67 18.62
CA LEU A 307 16.46 -5.98 19.27
C LEU A 307 16.33 -5.89 20.79
N ASP A 308 16.56 -4.72 21.40
CA ASP A 308 16.34 -4.49 22.84
C ASP A 308 14.87 -4.26 23.20
N ARG A 309 13.97 -4.44 22.23
CA ARG A 309 12.51 -4.29 22.35
C ARG A 309 11.83 -5.60 21.99
N PRO A 310 11.45 -6.42 22.98
CA PRO A 310 10.81 -7.72 22.75
C PRO A 310 9.62 -7.65 21.79
N GLU A 311 8.82 -6.60 21.89
CA GLU A 311 7.61 -6.37 21.09
C GLU A 311 7.88 -6.11 19.59
N LEU A 312 9.12 -5.83 19.20
CA LEU A 312 9.55 -5.63 17.80
C LEU A 312 10.50 -6.72 17.30
N THR A 313 11.02 -7.57 18.19
CA THR A 313 12.18 -8.41 17.91
C THR A 313 11.94 -9.39 16.75
N ASP A 314 10.75 -9.99 16.64
CA ASP A 314 10.45 -10.93 15.55
C ASP A 314 10.45 -10.25 14.17
N LEU A 315 9.93 -9.02 14.08
CA LEU A 315 9.95 -8.18 12.89
C LEU A 315 11.39 -7.76 12.53
N VAL A 316 12.15 -7.32 13.53
CA VAL A 316 13.54 -6.88 13.38
C VAL A 316 14.43 -8.02 12.89
N VAL A 317 14.31 -9.21 13.48
CA VAL A 317 15.05 -10.41 13.04
C VAL A 317 14.73 -10.76 11.58
N ALA A 318 13.47 -10.63 11.16
CA ALA A 318 13.08 -10.86 9.79
C ALA A 318 13.60 -9.78 8.81
N ASP A 319 13.69 -8.52 9.23
CA ASP A 319 14.37 -7.46 8.46
C ASP A 319 15.86 -7.72 8.34
N LEU A 320 16.55 -8.00 9.45
CA LEU A 320 17.99 -8.27 9.47
C LEU A 320 18.37 -9.46 8.58
N ALA A 321 17.57 -10.54 8.58
CA ALA A 321 17.76 -11.66 7.65
C ALA A 321 17.61 -11.23 6.18
N ARG A 322 16.59 -10.43 5.85
CA ARG A 322 16.37 -9.91 4.47
C ARG A 322 17.46 -8.92 4.06
N TRP A 323 18.04 -8.24 5.04
CA TRP A 323 19.10 -7.27 4.84
C TRP A 323 20.47 -7.92 4.89
N ASP A 324 20.60 -9.25 4.86
CA ASP A 324 21.87 -9.98 4.94
C ASP A 324 22.75 -9.54 6.13
N ASP A 325 22.12 -9.19 7.25
CA ASP A 325 22.83 -8.82 8.47
C ASP A 325 23.06 -10.03 9.36
N TRP A 326 24.21 -10.68 9.15
CA TRP A 326 24.58 -11.90 9.85
C TRP A 326 25.30 -11.68 11.18
N SER A 327 25.64 -10.43 11.52
CA SER A 327 26.52 -10.16 12.67
C SER A 327 25.82 -10.36 14.02
N VAL A 328 24.49 -10.47 14.03
CA VAL A 328 23.70 -10.62 15.27
C VAL A 328 23.46 -12.07 15.67
N MET A 329 23.94 -13.05 14.89
CA MET A 329 23.65 -14.47 15.10
C MET A 329 23.88 -14.96 16.55
N ASN A 330 24.99 -14.57 17.18
CA ASN A 330 25.27 -14.91 18.58
C ASN A 330 24.24 -14.31 19.54
N ARG A 331 23.99 -13.00 19.41
CA ARG A 331 23.01 -12.28 20.23
C ARG A 331 21.63 -12.90 20.10
N LEU A 332 21.22 -13.30 18.89
CA LEU A 332 19.93 -13.96 18.67
C LEU A 332 19.84 -15.31 19.41
N MET A 333 20.94 -16.06 19.50
CA MET A 333 20.97 -17.31 20.27
C MET A 333 20.95 -17.08 21.78
N GLU A 334 21.58 -16.00 22.27
CA GLU A 334 21.47 -15.59 23.68
C GLU A 334 20.04 -15.19 24.03
N MET A 335 19.33 -14.54 23.11
CA MET A 335 17.92 -14.18 23.26
C MET A 335 16.98 -15.39 23.17
N TYR A 336 17.43 -16.53 22.59
CA TYR A 336 16.58 -17.68 22.37
C TYR A 336 16.13 -18.33 23.69
N GLY A 337 14.90 -18.03 24.12
CA GLY A 337 14.35 -18.55 25.38
C GLY A 337 14.77 -17.76 26.63
N ALA A 338 15.48 -16.64 26.48
CA ALA A 338 15.67 -15.67 27.55
C ALA A 338 14.31 -15.06 27.95
N GLU A 339 14.16 -14.67 29.22
CA GLU A 339 12.88 -14.28 29.86
C GLU A 339 11.95 -13.45 28.95
N ASP A 340 12.31 -12.19 28.70
CA ASP A 340 11.50 -11.26 27.90
C ASP A 340 11.35 -11.69 26.42
N TYR A 341 12.22 -12.58 25.95
CA TYR A 341 12.30 -13.03 24.56
C TYR A 341 11.78 -14.46 24.35
N ASN A 342 11.25 -15.10 25.40
CA ASN A 342 10.70 -16.46 25.37
C ASN A 342 9.29 -16.48 24.76
N ILE A 343 9.14 -15.80 23.63
CA ILE A 343 7.90 -15.61 22.89
C ILE A 343 7.93 -16.50 21.64
N PRO A 344 6.86 -17.26 21.33
CA PRO A 344 6.86 -18.17 20.19
C PRO A 344 7.16 -17.52 18.83
N SER A 345 6.75 -16.27 18.61
CA SER A 345 7.06 -15.53 17.37
C SER A 345 8.56 -15.22 17.25
N ILE A 346 9.19 -14.75 18.33
CA ILE A 346 10.62 -14.46 18.39
C ILE A 346 11.45 -15.72 18.13
N LYS A 347 11.16 -16.82 18.84
CA LYS A 347 11.85 -18.10 18.61
C LYS A 347 11.75 -18.57 17.16
N ARG A 348 10.56 -18.49 16.55
CA ARG A 348 10.37 -18.81 15.13
C ARG A 348 11.15 -17.87 14.21
N ALA A 349 11.20 -16.58 14.51
CA ALA A 349 11.96 -15.61 13.72
C ALA A 349 13.46 -15.92 13.76
N ILE A 350 14.02 -16.24 14.93
CA ILE A 350 15.43 -16.64 15.09
C ILE A 350 15.73 -17.92 14.31
N VAL A 351 14.87 -18.94 14.41
CA VAL A 351 15.03 -20.16 13.60
C VAL A 351 15.01 -19.84 12.10
N ARG A 352 14.07 -19.01 11.65
CA ARG A 352 13.99 -18.59 10.23
C ARG A 352 15.23 -17.84 9.79
N TYR A 353 15.78 -16.97 10.64
CA TYR A 353 17.03 -16.27 10.37
C TYR A 353 18.17 -17.27 10.14
N LEU A 354 18.32 -18.28 11.01
CA LEU A 354 19.33 -19.33 10.84
C LEU A 354 19.06 -20.19 9.60
N LEU A 355 17.79 -20.48 9.27
CA LEU A 355 17.42 -21.21 8.05
C LEU A 355 17.80 -20.42 6.78
N VAL A 356 17.71 -19.09 6.80
CA VAL A 356 18.21 -18.27 5.69
C VAL A 356 19.74 -18.31 5.67
N ALA A 357 20.39 -18.08 6.81
CA ALA A 357 21.85 -18.06 6.89
C ALA A 357 22.50 -19.40 6.47
N SER A 358 21.89 -20.54 6.81
CA SER A 358 22.40 -21.87 6.47
C SER A 358 22.35 -22.22 4.98
N LYS A 359 21.63 -21.44 4.16
CA LYS A 359 21.64 -21.58 2.69
C LYS A 359 22.93 -21.05 2.06
N GLY A 360 23.69 -20.21 2.76
CA GLY A 360 24.87 -19.55 2.22
C GLY A 360 24.54 -18.56 1.11
N LYS A 361 25.56 -18.23 0.30
CA LYS A 361 25.41 -17.24 -0.77
C LYS A 361 24.41 -17.69 -1.84
N ASN A 362 23.53 -16.77 -2.23
CA ASN A 362 22.63 -16.92 -3.35
C ASN A 362 23.33 -16.59 -4.69
N LYS A 363 22.63 -16.81 -5.81
CA LYS A 363 23.15 -16.57 -7.17
C LYS A 363 23.56 -15.12 -7.44
N ASN A 364 23.02 -14.17 -6.68
CA ASN A 364 23.28 -12.74 -6.81
C ASN A 364 24.37 -12.27 -5.83
N GLY A 365 25.05 -13.19 -5.14
CA GLY A 365 26.12 -12.87 -4.18
C GLY A 365 25.64 -12.44 -2.79
N GLY A 366 24.32 -12.31 -2.57
CA GLY A 366 23.74 -12.04 -1.24
C GLY A 366 23.75 -13.27 -0.34
N GLY A 367 23.71 -13.08 0.97
CA GLY A 367 23.85 -14.14 1.98
C GLY A 367 25.22 -14.21 2.66
N PRO A 368 25.38 -15.09 3.67
CA PRO A 368 26.56 -15.10 4.54
C PRO A 368 27.81 -15.70 3.89
N ASP A 369 28.97 -15.44 4.50
CA ASP A 369 30.20 -16.18 4.21
C ASP A 369 30.12 -17.65 4.69
N ALA A 370 31.08 -18.47 4.24
CA ALA A 370 31.08 -19.90 4.53
C ALA A 370 31.15 -20.22 6.04
N ALA A 371 31.94 -19.46 6.80
CA ALA A 371 32.08 -19.66 8.24
C ALA A 371 30.75 -19.40 8.97
N THR A 372 30.07 -18.33 8.59
CA THR A 372 28.76 -17.96 9.12
C THR A 372 27.67 -18.94 8.68
N THR A 373 27.75 -19.47 7.46
CA THR A 373 26.85 -20.54 6.98
C THR A 373 26.99 -21.81 7.81
N GLU A 374 28.22 -22.29 8.05
CA GLU A 374 28.45 -23.50 8.85
C GLU A 374 27.99 -23.31 10.30
N LYS A 375 28.32 -22.16 10.90
CA LYS A 375 27.81 -21.81 12.23
C LYS A 375 26.29 -21.82 12.32
N ALA A 376 25.59 -21.28 11.30
CA ALA A 376 24.14 -21.33 11.26
C ALA A 376 23.59 -22.77 11.19
N LYS A 377 24.27 -23.67 10.46
CA LYS A 377 23.90 -25.10 10.40
C LYS A 377 24.08 -25.79 11.75
N GLU A 378 25.19 -25.53 12.44
CA GLU A 378 25.46 -26.07 13.77
C GLU A 378 24.40 -25.62 14.79
N LEU A 379 24.08 -24.32 14.81
CA LEU A 379 23.05 -23.77 15.70
C LEU A 379 21.65 -24.33 15.39
N LEU A 380 21.32 -24.52 14.11
CA LEU A 380 20.07 -25.19 13.71
C LEU A 380 20.02 -26.65 14.15
N ALA A 381 21.13 -27.39 14.03
CA ALA A 381 21.19 -28.77 14.48
C ALA A 381 20.94 -28.86 16.00
N LYS A 382 21.58 -27.98 16.77
CA LYS A 382 21.33 -27.84 18.21
C LYS A 382 19.85 -27.55 18.52
N LEU A 383 19.23 -26.59 17.82
CA LEU A 383 17.82 -26.27 18.03
C LEU A 383 16.87 -27.39 17.60
N ARG A 384 17.24 -28.26 16.65
CA ARG A 384 16.45 -29.44 16.28
C ARG A 384 16.41 -30.47 17.40
N GLU A 385 17.45 -30.54 18.23
CA GLU A 385 17.52 -31.40 19.40
C GLU A 385 16.79 -30.78 20.60
N GLU A 386 17.05 -29.49 20.87
CA GLU A 386 16.54 -28.80 22.08
C GLU A 386 15.08 -28.31 21.94
N ASP A 387 14.67 -27.84 20.76
CA ASP A 387 13.32 -27.34 20.48
C ASP A 387 12.79 -27.80 19.11
N PRO A 388 12.60 -29.12 18.91
CA PRO A 388 12.15 -29.69 17.65
C PRO A 388 10.78 -29.16 17.19
N LYS A 389 9.92 -28.74 18.13
CA LYS A 389 8.58 -28.23 17.81
C LYS A 389 8.65 -26.88 17.11
N THR A 390 9.44 -25.95 17.65
CA THR A 390 9.62 -24.63 17.04
C THR A 390 10.31 -24.75 15.68
N VAL A 391 11.34 -25.59 15.56
CA VAL A 391 12.05 -25.77 14.28
C VAL A 391 11.12 -26.32 13.19
N LYS A 392 10.38 -27.39 13.48
CA LYS A 392 9.39 -27.94 12.53
C LYS A 392 8.34 -26.93 12.11
N SER A 393 7.88 -26.10 13.06
CA SER A 393 6.91 -25.03 12.80
C SER A 393 7.50 -23.96 11.87
N ALA A 394 8.75 -23.55 12.09
CA ALA A 394 9.44 -22.59 11.25
C ALA A 394 9.67 -23.13 9.82
N GLU A 395 10.11 -24.39 9.68
CA GLU A 395 10.38 -25.04 8.39
C GLU A 395 9.12 -25.22 7.53
N ARG A 396 7.97 -25.54 8.14
CA ARG A 396 6.70 -25.79 7.42
C ARG A 396 6.29 -24.65 6.49
N PHE A 397 6.55 -23.41 6.89
CA PHE A 397 6.19 -22.21 6.11
C PHE A 397 7.40 -21.56 5.44
N PHE A 398 8.58 -22.15 5.56
CA PHE A 398 9.82 -21.59 5.01
C PHE A 398 10.07 -21.98 3.55
N PHE A 399 9.51 -23.11 3.11
CA PHE A 399 9.67 -23.65 1.76
C PHE A 399 8.44 -23.46 0.86
N LEU A 400 7.39 -22.84 1.37
CA LEU A 400 6.26 -22.39 0.54
C LEU A 400 6.71 -21.13 -0.20
N LYS A 401 7.19 -21.32 -1.42
CA LYS A 401 7.36 -20.26 -2.42
C LYS A 401 6.11 -20.17 -3.28
#